data_AF-A0A1Y3FEI1-F1
#
_entry.id   AF-A0A1Y3FEI1-F1
#
_cell.length_a   1.000
_cell.length_b   1.000
_cell.length_c   1.000
_cell.angle_alpha   90.00
_cell.angle_beta   90.00
_cell.angle_gamma   90.00
#
_symmetry.space_group_name_H-M   'P 1'
#
loop_
_entity.id
_entity.type
_entity.pdbx_description
1 polymer ?
#
loop_
_entity_poly.entity_id
_entity_poly.type
_entity_poly.pdbx_seq_one_letter_code
_entity_poly.pdbx_strand_id
1 'polypeptide(L)'
;MVVVARTDHSGLLAAQRVAREWASGQVAGLVDLVGLVLVADAPGRRPKELRQLEQLVAGGYPRAWTLPWIDAWRLGPAEPADMGREHQRLLADLQLTASPR
;
A
#
# COMPACT_ATOMS: atom_id res chain seq x y z
N MET A 1 2.11 -6.88 9.95
CA MET A 1 1.08 -5.86 9.62
C MET A 1 1.39 -5.24 8.27
N VAL A 2 0.36 -5.03 7.45
CA VAL A 2 0.46 -4.29 6.18
C VAL A 2 -0.43 -3.05 6.28
N VAL A 3 0.07 -1.90 5.84
CA VAL A 3 -0.74 -0.68 5.70
C VAL A 3 -1.27 -0.61 4.28
N VAL A 4 -2.53 -0.27 4.11
CA VAL A 4 -3.14 -0.08 2.79
C VAL A 4 -3.68 1.34 2.71
N ALA A 5 -3.36 2.05 1.62
CA ALA A 5 -3.84 3.39 1.37
C ALA A 5 -4.24 3.58 -0.08
N ARG A 6 -5.27 4.40 -0.29
CA ARG A 6 -5.59 4.95 -1.60
C ARG A 6 -4.61 6.06 -1.93
N THR A 7 -4.36 6.26 -3.21
CA THR A 7 -3.34 7.23 -3.66
C THR A 7 -3.85 8.67 -3.82
N ASP A 8 -5.01 8.97 -3.23
CA ASP A 8 -5.47 10.32 -3.03
C ASP A 8 -4.73 11.00 -1.86
N HIS A 9 -4.89 12.31 -1.73
CA HIS A 9 -4.19 13.10 -0.71
C HIS A 9 -4.46 12.60 0.72
N SER A 10 -5.70 12.24 1.05
CA SER A 10 -6.05 11.81 2.40
C SER A 10 -5.44 10.45 2.71
N GLY A 11 -5.53 9.50 1.77
CA GLY A 11 -4.92 8.17 1.92
C GLY A 11 -3.40 8.25 2.10
N LEU A 12 -2.73 9.07 1.30
CA LEU A 12 -1.27 9.26 1.39
C LEU A 12 -0.85 9.93 2.71
N LEU A 13 -1.56 10.94 3.20
CA LEU A 13 -1.25 11.55 4.49
C LEU A 13 -1.52 10.61 5.67
N ALA A 14 -2.57 9.80 5.61
CA ALA A 14 -2.82 8.77 6.61
C ALA A 14 -1.67 7.75 6.66
N ALA A 15 -1.22 7.26 5.50
CA ALA A 15 -0.06 6.39 5.41
C ALA A 15 1.23 7.08 5.91
N GLN A 16 1.43 8.37 5.62
CA GLN A 16 2.57 9.11 6.16
C GLN A 16 2.55 9.16 7.69
N ARG A 17 1.38 9.38 8.29
CA ARG A 17 1.22 9.41 9.74
C ARG A 17 1.62 8.08 10.36
N VAL A 18 1.16 6.96 9.82
CA VAL A 18 1.53 5.62 10.30
C VAL A 18 3.04 5.37 10.18
N ALA A 19 3.66 5.79 9.07
CA ALA A 19 5.11 5.69 8.89
C ALA A 19 5.88 6.46 9.98
N ARG A 20 5.43 7.69 10.31
CA ARG A 20 6.03 8.49 11.39
C ARG A 20 5.86 7.84 12.76
N GLU A 21 4.66 7.35 13.07
CA GLU A 21 4.38 6.69 14.35
C GLU A 21 5.24 5.43 14.51
N TRP A 22 5.39 4.63 13.46
CA TRP A 22 6.28 3.48 13.46
C TRP A 22 7.76 3.86 13.62
N ALA A 23 8.23 4.85 12.84
CA ALA A 23 9.61 5.33 12.89
C ALA A 23 9.98 5.99 14.23
N SER A 24 9.01 6.55 14.96
CA SER A 24 9.21 7.12 16.30
C SER A 24 9.58 6.08 17.36
N GLY A 25 9.42 4.79 17.06
CA GLY A 25 9.69 3.70 18.00
C GLY A 25 8.55 3.42 18.97
N GLN A 26 7.50 4.25 19.04
CA GLN A 26 6.38 4.09 19.98
C GLN A 26 5.62 2.76 19.82
N VAL A 27 5.58 2.22 18.61
CA VAL A 27 4.97 0.92 18.28
C VAL A 27 5.99 -0.08 17.73
N ALA A 28 7.27 0.30 17.65
CA ALA A 28 8.33 -0.59 17.18
C ALA A 28 8.53 -1.72 18.20
N GLY A 29 8.49 -2.97 17.74
CA GLY A 29 8.57 -4.17 18.58
C GLY A 29 7.22 -4.72 19.06
N LEU A 30 6.15 -3.92 19.00
CA LEU A 30 4.77 -4.41 19.20
C LEU A 30 4.16 -4.95 17.91
N VAL A 31 4.54 -4.36 16.78
CA VAL A 31 4.01 -4.69 15.47
C VAL A 31 5.16 -4.81 14.47
N ASP A 32 5.23 -5.96 13.80
CA ASP A 32 6.11 -6.15 12.65
C ASP A 32 5.47 -5.52 11.40
N LEU A 33 5.98 -4.36 10.99
CA LEU A 33 5.50 -3.64 9.81
C LEU A 33 6.14 -4.23 8.55
N VAL A 34 5.32 -4.92 7.74
CA VAL A 34 5.76 -5.58 6.50
C VAL A 34 5.98 -4.58 5.37
N GLY A 35 5.09 -3.58 5.25
CA GLY A 35 5.16 -2.56 4.21
C GLY A 35 3.83 -1.86 3.95
N LEU A 36 3.79 -1.13 2.82
CA LEU A 36 2.67 -0.32 2.36
C LEU A 36 2.13 -0.84 1.01
N VAL A 37 0.80 -0.96 0.90
CA VAL A 37 0.10 -1.21 -0.36
C VAL A 37 -0.65 0.05 -0.77
N LEU A 38 -0.31 0.58 -1.93
CA LEU A 38 -0.92 1.76 -2.54
C LEU A 38 -1.89 1.32 -3.62
N VAL A 39 -3.17 1.64 -3.47
CA VAL A 39 -4.20 1.35 -4.47
C VAL A 39 -4.54 2.63 -5.21
N ALA A 40 -4.47 2.61 -6.54
CA ALA A 40 -4.81 3.77 -7.35
C ALA A 40 -6.21 4.31 -7.00
N ASP A 41 -6.29 5.62 -6.79
CA ASP A 41 -7.51 6.31 -6.39
C ASP A 41 -8.50 6.52 -7.53
N ALA A 42 -8.00 6.58 -8.76
CA ALA A 42 -8.75 6.79 -9.99
C ALA A 42 -8.02 6.14 -11.18
N PRO A 43 -8.70 5.88 -12.31
CA PRO A 43 -8.04 5.41 -13.52
C PRO A 43 -7.10 6.46 -14.12
N GLY A 44 -6.09 6.00 -14.86
CA GLY A 44 -5.21 6.86 -15.63
C GLY A 44 -4.03 7.42 -14.84
N ARG A 45 -3.45 8.52 -15.35
CA ARG A 45 -2.21 9.10 -14.82
C ARG A 45 -2.50 10.03 -13.65
N ARG A 46 -1.88 9.74 -12.52
CA ARG A 46 -2.00 10.57 -11.32
C ARG A 46 -1.32 11.95 -11.47
N PRO A 47 -1.91 13.03 -10.92
CA PRO A 47 -1.27 14.34 -10.81
C PRO A 47 0.16 14.29 -10.26
N LYS A 48 1.02 15.22 -10.68
CA LYS A 48 2.44 15.23 -10.32
C LYS A 48 2.65 15.31 -8.81
N GLU A 49 1.87 16.14 -8.15
CA GLU A 49 1.91 16.44 -6.73
C GLU A 49 1.62 15.18 -5.92
N LEU A 50 0.59 14.41 -6.31
CA LEU A 50 0.26 13.15 -5.66
C LEU A 50 1.31 12.06 -5.91
N ARG A 51 1.95 12.02 -7.09
CA ARG A 51 3.06 11.08 -7.34
C ARG A 51 4.29 11.41 -6.51
N GLN A 52 4.60 12.69 -6.31
CA GLN A 52 5.69 13.12 -5.44
C GLN A 52 5.40 12.77 -3.97
N LEU A 53 4.16 13.00 -3.53
CA LEU A 53 3.74 12.61 -2.18
C LEU A 53 3.78 11.09 -2.00
N GLU A 54 3.31 10.31 -2.96
CA GLU A 54 3.41 8.85 -2.95
C GLU A 54 4.85 8.39 -2.78
N GLN A 55 5.78 8.92 -3.58
CA GLN A 55 7.21 8.57 -3.51
C GLN A 55 7.80 8.89 -2.14
N LEU A 56 7.49 10.07 -1.59
CA LEU A 56 7.92 10.47 -0.25
C LEU A 56 7.38 9.51 0.82
N VAL A 57 6.09 9.19 0.76
CA VAL A 57 5.44 8.32 1.75
C VAL A 57 5.95 6.89 1.64
N ALA A 58 6.11 6.36 0.43
CA ALA A 58 6.63 5.01 0.18
C ALA A 58 8.04 4.82 0.78
N GLY A 59 8.89 5.86 0.75
CA GLY A 59 10.21 5.82 1.36
C GLY A 59 10.21 5.67 2.89
N GLY A 60 9.08 5.90 3.56
CA GLY A 60 8.91 5.68 5.00
C GLY A 60 8.58 4.24 5.40
N TYR A 61 8.47 3.32 4.43
CA TYR A 61 8.10 1.93 4.67
C TYR A 61 9.22 0.97 4.25
N PRO A 62 9.34 -0.21 4.88
CA PRO A 62 10.32 -1.22 4.48
C PRO A 62 10.15 -1.67 3.02
N ARG A 63 8.89 -1.76 2.58
CA ARG A 63 8.48 -2.14 1.22
C ARG A 63 7.23 -1.37 0.84
N ALA A 64 7.07 -1.10 -0.46
CA ALA A 64 5.88 -0.52 -1.02
C ALA A 64 5.47 -1.25 -2.31
N TRP A 65 4.19 -1.52 -2.47
CA TRP A 65 3.59 -2.08 -3.68
C TRP A 65 2.50 -1.14 -4.18
N THR A 66 2.38 -0.98 -5.49
CA THR A 66 1.31 -0.20 -6.10
C THR A 66 0.40 -1.11 -6.91
N LEU A 67 -0.89 -1.10 -6.59
CA LEU A 67 -1.93 -1.79 -7.33
C LEU A 67 -2.66 -0.81 -8.26
N PRO A 68 -3.01 -1.24 -9.47
CA PRO A 68 -3.74 -0.41 -10.42
C PRO A 68 -5.18 -0.17 -9.95
N TRP A 69 -5.86 0.72 -10.66
CA TRP A 69 -7.30 0.90 -10.51
C TRP A 69 -8.02 -0.27 -11.17
N ILE A 70 -9.00 -0.85 -10.47
CA ILE A 70 -9.89 -1.90 -10.97
C ILE A 70 -11.33 -1.44 -10.78
N ASP A 71 -12.02 -1.18 -11.89
CA ASP A 71 -13.41 -0.69 -11.86
C ASP A 71 -14.37 -1.68 -11.19
N ALA A 72 -14.17 -2.98 -11.40
CA ALA A 72 -15.04 -4.05 -10.88
C ALA A 72 -15.16 -4.03 -9.34
N TRP A 73 -14.08 -3.71 -8.64
CA TRP A 73 -14.03 -3.69 -7.17
C TRP A 73 -14.92 -2.62 -6.52
N ARG A 74 -15.44 -1.66 -7.29
CA ARG A 74 -16.41 -0.68 -6.79
C ARG A 74 -17.81 -1.25 -6.62
N LEU A 75 -18.13 -2.26 -7.42
CA LEU A 75 -19.48 -2.77 -7.58
C LEU A 75 -19.69 -4.09 -6.86
N GLY A 76 -18.63 -4.68 -6.33
CA GLY A 76 -18.67 -5.96 -5.65
C GLY A 76 -17.31 -6.35 -5.06
N PRO A 77 -17.26 -7.52 -4.40
CA PRO A 77 -16.00 -8.07 -3.89
C PRO A 77 -15.02 -8.32 -5.04
N ALA A 78 -13.73 -8.30 -4.70
CA ALA A 78 -12.68 -8.62 -5.65
C ALA A 78 -12.74 -10.11 -6.03
N GLU A 79 -12.75 -10.39 -7.33
CA GLU A 79 -12.69 -11.75 -7.85
C GLU A 79 -11.27 -12.10 -8.35
N PRO A 80 -10.86 -13.37 -8.35
CA PRO A 80 -9.54 -13.77 -8.86
C PRO A 80 -9.30 -13.35 -10.31
N ALA A 81 -10.36 -13.26 -11.12
CA ALA A 81 -10.29 -12.82 -12.51
C ALA A 81 -9.87 -11.34 -12.66
N ASP A 82 -10.08 -10.51 -11.63
CA ASP A 82 -9.69 -9.09 -11.62
C ASP A 82 -8.19 -8.91 -11.31
N MET A 83 -7.52 -9.94 -10.81
CA MET A 83 -6.17 -9.85 -10.27
C MET A 83 -5.09 -9.94 -11.35
N GLY A 84 -4.52 -8.79 -11.70
CA GLY A 84 -3.34 -8.69 -12.56
C GLY A 84 -2.02 -9.14 -11.90
N ARG A 85 -0.92 -9.04 -12.65
CA ARG A 85 0.44 -9.47 -12.21
C ARG A 85 0.90 -8.76 -10.93
N GLU A 86 0.57 -7.48 -10.77
CA GLU A 86 0.93 -6.69 -9.59
C GLU A 86 0.31 -7.28 -8.31
N HIS A 87 -0.91 -7.80 -8.39
CA HIS A 87 -1.61 -8.46 -7.28
C HIS A 87 -0.96 -9.80 -6.93
N GLN A 88 -0.66 -10.60 -7.96
CA GLN A 88 0.01 -11.89 -7.78
C GLN A 88 1.37 -11.72 -7.11
N ARG A 89 2.15 -10.72 -7.56
CA ARG A 89 3.43 -10.38 -6.97
C ARG A 89 3.29 -9.91 -5.51
N LEU A 90 2.35 -9.02 -5.23
CA LEU A 90 2.06 -8.59 -3.86
C LEU A 90 1.73 -9.79 -2.96
N LEU A 91 0.82 -10.67 -3.40
CA LEU A 91 0.40 -11.84 -2.61
C LEU A 91 1.59 -12.78 -2.35
N ALA A 92 2.41 -13.05 -3.38
CA ALA A 92 3.61 -13.87 -3.23
C ALA A 92 4.60 -13.24 -2.22
N ASP A 93 4.89 -11.94 -2.34
CA ASP A 93 5.79 -11.22 -1.44
C ASP A 93 5.26 -11.22 0.00
N LEU A 94 3.96 -11.06 0.20
CA LEU A 94 3.33 -11.10 1.52
C LEU A 94 3.39 -12.50 2.14
N GLN A 95 3.15 -13.55 1.35
CA GLN A 95 3.27 -14.94 1.82
C GLN A 95 4.68 -15.27 2.28
N LEU A 96 5.71 -14.82 1.54
CA LEU A 96 7.12 -14.97 1.94
C LEU A 96 7.45 -14.27 3.25
N THR A 97 6.72 -13.19 3.57
CA THR A 97 6.95 -12.43 4.81
C THR A 97 6.18 -13.00 5.99
N ALA A 98 5.06 -13.67 5.74
CA ALA A 98 4.20 -14.25 6.77
C ALA A 98 4.68 -15.62 7.27
N SER A 99 5.62 -16.26 6.57
CA SER A 99 6.22 -17.52 7.04
C SER A 99 6.88 -17.33 8.40
N PRO A 100 6.52 -18.14 9.42
CA PRO A 100 7.05 -17.98 10.76
C PRO A 100 8.57 -18.15 10.75
N ARG A 101 9.28 -17.25 11.43
CA ARG A 101 10.68 -17.44 11.80
C ARG A 101 10.78 -18.41 12.97
#